data_AF-A0ABD5DET6-F1
#
_entry.id   AF-A0ABD5DET6-F1
#
_cell.length_a   1.000
_cell.length_b   1.000
_cell.length_c   1.000
_cell.angle_alpha   90.00
_cell.angle_beta   90.00
_cell.angle_gamma   90.00
#
_symmetry.space_group_name_H-M   'P 1'
#
loop_
_entity.id
_entity.type
_entity.pdbx_description
1 polymer ?
#
loop_
_entity_poly.entity_id
_entity_poly.type
_entity_poly.pdbx_seq_one_letter_code
_entity_poly.pdbx_strand_id
1 'polypeptide(L)'
;VNIKRYSLAKNPQQFLNTPVIRAFLNTSGMESLPATLLDGQLVMAGKLPSREDIARWAGISLTQDWNEDSTQPRCCSIPRMP
;
A
#
# COMPACT_ATOMS: atom_id res chain seq x y z
N VAL A 1 11.14 5.94 -5.19
CA VAL A 1 10.67 4.70 -4.53
C VAL A 1 9.84 3.91 -5.51
N ASN A 2 10.12 2.62 -5.71
CA ASN A 2 9.30 1.74 -6.54
C ASN A 2 8.35 0.95 -5.63
N ILE A 3 7.04 1.06 -5.86
CA ILE A 3 6.03 0.35 -5.08
C ILE A 3 5.19 -0.48 -6.05
N LYS A 4 5.12 -1.78 -5.80
CA LYS A 4 4.26 -2.70 -6.57
C LYS A 4 3.25 -3.31 -5.62
N ARG A 5 1.99 -3.28 -6.04
CA ARG A 5 0.87 -3.91 -5.31
C ARG A 5 0.29 -5.02 -6.16
N TYR A 6 0.17 -6.19 -5.56
CA TYR A 6 -0.43 -7.36 -6.18
C TYR A 6 -1.70 -7.73 -5.43
N SER A 7 -2.69 -8.22 -6.18
CA SER A 7 -3.91 -8.79 -5.63
C SER A 7 -3.97 -10.26 -6.01
N LEU A 8 -4.43 -11.12 -5.11
CA LEU A 8 -4.64 -12.54 -5.39
C LEU A 8 -5.52 -12.76 -6.64
N ALA A 9 -6.57 -11.95 -6.81
CA ALA A 9 -7.49 -12.08 -7.93
C ALA A 9 -6.86 -11.72 -9.29
N LYS A 10 -5.97 -10.72 -9.32
CA LYS A 10 -5.38 -10.21 -10.57
C LYS A 10 -3.99 -10.79 -10.87
N ASN A 11 -3.26 -11.20 -9.83
CA ASN A 11 -1.85 -11.56 -9.91
C ASN A 11 -1.53 -12.82 -9.10
N PRO A 12 -2.27 -13.94 -9.26
CA PRO A 12 -2.07 -15.13 -8.43
C PRO A 12 -0.64 -15.68 -8.52
N GLN A 13 -0.03 -15.62 -9.71
CA GLN A 13 1.35 -16.08 -9.94
C GLN A 13 2.39 -15.38 -9.07
N GLN A 14 2.19 -14.11 -8.69
CA GLN A 14 3.14 -13.39 -7.84
C GLN A 14 3.19 -13.97 -6.42
N PHE A 15 2.06 -14.49 -5.92
CA PHE A 15 2.00 -15.16 -4.63
C PHE A 15 2.61 -16.56 -4.69
N LEU A 16 2.60 -17.22 -5.85
CA LEU A 16 3.22 -18.54 -6.07
C LEU A 16 4.73 -18.48 -6.38
N ASN A 17 5.19 -17.38 -6.97
CA ASN A 17 6.58 -17.24 -7.39
C ASN A 17 7.45 -16.49 -6.37
N THR A 18 6.87 -16.02 -5.26
CA THR A 18 7.58 -15.33 -4.18
C THR A 18 7.70 -16.25 -2.96
N PRO A 19 8.86 -16.90 -2.73
CA PRO A 19 9.01 -17.92 -1.68
C PRO A 19 8.65 -17.42 -0.28
N VAL A 20 9.00 -16.19 0.05
CA VAL A 20 8.70 -15.56 1.35
C VAL A 20 7.19 -15.43 1.57
N ILE A 21 6.43 -15.03 0.56
CA ILE A 21 4.97 -14.94 0.63
C ILE A 21 4.33 -16.31 0.72
N ARG A 22 4.86 -17.31 0.01
CA ARG A 22 4.37 -18.70 0.11
C ARG A 22 4.55 -19.27 1.51
N ALA A 23 5.75 -19.14 2.07
CA ALA A 23 6.02 -19.59 3.42
C ALA A 23 5.10 -18.88 4.42
N PHE A 24 4.96 -17.56 4.30
CA PHE A 24 4.07 -16.77 5.13
C PHE A 24 2.61 -17.23 5.06
N LEU A 25 2.07 -17.44 3.87
CA LEU A 25 0.68 -17.89 3.68
C LEU A 25 0.46 -19.32 4.17
N ASN A 26 1.44 -20.21 4.00
CA ASN A 26 1.36 -21.58 4.49
C ASN A 26 1.33 -21.64 6.03
N THR A 27 2.01 -20.72 6.73
CA THR A 27 2.06 -20.69 8.19
C THR A 27 0.92 -19.88 8.79
N SER A 28 0.59 -18.72 8.22
CA SER A 28 -0.32 -17.73 8.81
C SER A 28 -1.71 -17.70 8.16
N GLY A 29 -1.89 -18.40 7.05
CA GLY A 29 -3.14 -18.40 6.28
C GLY A 29 -3.40 -17.12 5.49
N MET A 30 -4.43 -17.16 4.66
CA MET A 30 -4.84 -16.04 3.80
C MET A 30 -5.42 -14.85 4.57
N GLU A 31 -6.02 -15.09 5.73
CA GLU A 31 -6.59 -14.06 6.62
C GLU A 31 -5.54 -13.09 7.16
N SER A 32 -4.25 -13.48 7.10
CA SER A 32 -3.13 -12.65 7.55
C SER A 32 -2.68 -11.61 6.51
N LEU A 33 -3.34 -11.54 5.36
CA LEU A 33 -3.13 -10.47 4.38
C LEU A 33 -3.74 -9.14 4.86
N PRO A 34 -3.21 -7.99 4.39
CA PRO A 34 -2.14 -7.83 3.41
C PRO A 34 -0.73 -8.06 3.99
N ALA A 35 0.18 -8.56 3.16
CA ALA A 35 1.60 -8.71 3.46
C ALA A 35 2.42 -7.67 2.69
N THR A 36 3.41 -7.07 3.35
CA THR A 36 4.30 -6.06 2.77
C THR A 36 5.73 -6.55 2.79
N LEU A 37 6.38 -6.47 1.62
CA LEU A 37 7.80 -6.80 1.47
C LEU A 37 8.62 -5.52 1.26
N LEU A 38 9.79 -5.46 1.90
CA LEU A 38 10.85 -4.48 1.65
C LEU A 38 12.11 -5.25 1.25
N ASP A 39 12.67 -4.95 0.09
CA ASP A 39 13.86 -5.63 -0.45
C ASP A 39 13.75 -7.18 -0.43
N GLY A 40 12.53 -7.68 -0.68
CA GLY A 40 12.21 -9.11 -0.69
C GLY A 40 11.94 -9.72 0.69
N GLN A 41 12.08 -8.96 1.78
CA GLN A 41 11.86 -9.42 3.15
C GLN A 41 10.49 -8.99 3.68
N LEU A 42 9.81 -9.87 4.41
CA LEU A 42 8.52 -9.56 5.02
C LEU A 42 8.71 -8.61 6.20
N VAL A 43 8.14 -7.40 6.10
CA VAL A 43 8.24 -6.37 7.13
C VAL A 43 6.93 -6.12 7.87
N MET A 44 5.77 -6.41 7.25
CA MET A 44 4.46 -6.29 7.88
C MET A 44 3.45 -7.29 7.31
N ALA A 45 2.46 -7.64 8.15
CA ALA A 45 1.34 -8.51 7.85
C ALA A 45 0.07 -8.00 8.55
N GLY A 46 -1.11 -8.32 8.00
CA GLY A 46 -2.42 -7.98 8.57
C GLY A 46 -2.81 -6.51 8.52
N LYS A 47 -1.90 -5.60 8.13
CA LYS A 47 -2.15 -4.16 8.03
C LYS A 47 -1.37 -3.53 6.87
N LEU A 48 -1.98 -2.55 6.22
CA LEU A 48 -1.31 -1.73 5.22
C LEU A 48 -0.30 -0.76 5.86
N PRO A 49 0.83 -0.49 5.19
CA PRO A 49 1.78 0.52 5.64
C PRO A 49 1.15 1.91 5.63
N SER A 50 1.42 2.68 6.68
CA SER A 50 1.15 4.11 6.69
C SER A 50 2.13 4.85 5.78
N ARG A 51 1.84 6.13 5.50
CA ARG A 51 2.80 6.99 4.77
C ARG A 51 4.10 7.13 5.57
N GLU A 52 4.00 7.13 6.90
CA GLU A 52 5.16 7.22 7.78
C GLU A 52 6.05 5.98 7.70
N ASP A 53 5.45 4.79 7.62
CA ASP A 53 6.20 3.54 7.45
C ASP A 53 6.95 3.51 6.12
N ILE A 54 6.27 3.89 5.02
CA ILE A 54 6.89 3.95 3.68
C ILE A 54 8.04 4.95 3.66
N ALA A 55 7.85 6.14 4.24
CA ALA A 55 8.87 7.17 4.27
C ALA A 55 10.08 6.73 5.10
N ARG A 56 9.85 6.10 6.26
CA ARG A 56 10.91 5.52 7.09
C ARG A 56 11.72 4.48 6.32
N TRP A 57 11.09 3.56 5.60
CA TRP A 57 11.79 2.54 4.81
C TRP A 57 12.52 3.11 3.60
N ALA A 58 11.96 4.14 2.98
CA ALA A 58 12.57 4.80 1.84
C ALA A 58 13.67 5.81 2.21
N GLY A 59 13.89 6.08 3.50
CA GLY A 59 14.80 7.13 3.96
C GLY A 59 14.35 8.54 3.57
N ILE A 60 13.05 8.75 3.39
CA ILE A 60 12.46 10.03 2.97
C ILE A 60 12.00 10.78 4.22
N SER A 61 12.42 12.04 4.34
CA SER A 61 11.84 12.96 5.32
C SER A 61 10.40 13.29 4.93
N LEU A 62 9.46 13.03 5.84
CA LEU A 62 8.07 13.48 5.69
C LEU A 62 8.02 14.99 5.95
N THR A 63 8.32 15.81 4.95
CA THR A 63 7.87 17.20 4.99
C THR A 63 6.36 17.23 4.74
N GLN A 64 5.64 18.03 5.53
CA GLN A 64 4.21 18.26 5.40
C GLN A 64 3.86 19.15 4.19
N ASP A 65 4.55 18.99 3.06
CA ASP A 65 4.26 19.75 1.83
C ASP A 65 2.96 19.26 1.13
N TRP A 66 2.23 18.34 1.77
CA TRP A 66 0.91 17.86 1.35
C TRP A 66 -0.25 18.64 2.01
N ASN A 67 0.01 19.86 2.49
CA ASN A 67 -1.00 20.77 3.06
C ASN A 67 -1.37 21.96 2.15
N GLU A 68 -1.16 21.86 0.84
CA GLU A 68 -1.76 22.74 -0.16
C GLU A 68 -2.33 21.81 -1.25
N ASP A 69 -3.63 21.54 -1.31
CA ASP A 69 -4.67 22.47 -1.70
C ASP A 69 -6.03 21.91 -1.22
N SER A 70 -6.51 22.37 -0.06
CA SER A 70 -7.91 22.14 0.37
C SER A 70 -8.88 23.15 -0.28
N THR A 71 -8.40 23.88 -1.30
CA THR A 71 -9.16 24.84 -2.11
C THR A 71 -9.50 24.30 -3.49
N GLN A 72 -9.42 22.98 -3.72
CA GLN A 72 -10.07 22.41 -4.89
C GLN A 72 -11.59 22.58 -4.74
N PRO A 73 -12.27 23.26 -5.68
CA PRO A 73 -13.70 23.41 -5.63
C PRO A 73 -14.32 22.03 -5.63
N ARG A 74 -15.10 21.74 -4.58
CA ARG A 74 -15.81 20.47 -4.46
C ARG A 74 -16.69 20.33 -5.69
N CYS A 75 -16.58 19.19 -6.38
CA CYS A 75 -17.40 18.82 -7.54
C CYS A 75 -18.94 18.83 -7.25
N CYS A 76 -19.33 19.04 -5.99
CA CYS A 76 -20.73 19.16 -5.55
C CYS A 76 -21.22 20.60 -5.35
N SER A 77 -20.41 21.62 -5.60
CA SER A 77 -20.75 23.04 -5.35
C SER A 77 -21.16 23.81 -6.60
N ILE A 78 -21.30 23.16 -7.75
CA ILE A 78 -21.84 23.81 -8.96
C ILE A 78 -23.36 23.86 -8.81
N PRO A 79 -23.98 25.04 -8.64
CA PRO A 79 -25.43 25.14 -8.67
C PRO A 79 -25.87 24.76 -10.08
N ARG A 80 -26.76 23.76 -10.21
CA ARG A 80 -27.50 23.58 -11.46
C ARG A 80 -28.33 24.85 -11.67
N MET A 81 -27.94 25.68 -12.63
CA MET A 81 -28.78 26.76 -13.14
C MET A 81 -29.97 26.14 -13.91
N PRO A 82 -31.14 26.81 -13.90
CA PRO A 82 -32.39 26.28 -14.47
C PRO A 82 -32.35 26.10 -15.98
#